data_AF-A0A1Y4C9H6-F1
#
_entry.id   AF-A0A1Y4C9H6-F1
#
_cell.length_a   1.000
_cell.length_b   1.000
_cell.length_c   1.000
_cell.angle_alpha   90.00
_cell.angle_beta   90.00
_cell.angle_gamma   90.00
#
_symmetry.space_group_name_H-M   'P 1'
#
loop_
_entity.id
_entity.type
_entity.pdbx_description
1 polymer ?
#
loop_
_entity_poly.entity_id
_entity_poly.type
_entity_poly.pdbx_seq_one_letter_code
_entity_poly.pdbx_strand_id
1 'polypeptide(L)'
;MENESNNKKLRCRVFYWQYDDGSYGYIVFKEVAKESSQKKKVKNEYVTQGVCSGKTQQKGVLTQIKGQYEADGYIFKKKKIQIKTGIDYLSSSDLREKDKNLSTDKFQELEKFIDSCGVSAENRREVLRLFSSILSGYCARILTPLIQCNMSVPIQDRAFVIAIQSSDKYFDSLFDFLAMAIRALSVPTHTKSKKLYSQSPVILPENWNQRSIDQGAFLLYKKNRNYQFPAMYRDTAVLIYSRFFPTNDLYRFINRNRWAVVLLFDSPSKVYKVPPVRLEASRLMCSNFEWNVDDINGLVRCFISYISKLRKQRKCKKKLKRKLNRLQDSFLKYYSQKGIRRFTPTEDYFLTLQMLVLELFLDCCVDLELISNEQRQSIQSEWFNQLLPGCVQYFPLDTIPISREIQSENEQSKRILEVAVTKMLAEENLSHFPYVEEKSNFPKVDPDNPELQYWGYVRLYKPRKSGKEKVKEPPFYALVFKKADFEICIKDFLEKNNAVDELIEDMKTCKPKYLFQNFKARFPETKGDKKTDDALIFKIDEMEFLPMQIRQKLLDKHTVEKSPAKESVAEP
;
A
#
# COMPACT_ATOMS: atom_id res chain seq x y z
N MET A 1 -74.20 38.39 0.41
CA MET A 1 -73.39 37.30 -0.17
C MET A 1 -71.96 37.78 -0.20
N GLU A 2 -71.19 37.41 0.81
CA GLU A 2 -69.75 37.69 0.87
C GLU A 2 -69.05 36.91 -0.24
N ASN A 3 -68.43 37.63 -1.17
CA ASN A 3 -67.46 37.05 -2.07
C ASN A 3 -66.22 36.69 -1.26
N GLU A 4 -66.19 35.47 -0.71
CA GLU A 4 -64.95 34.81 -0.26
C GLU A 4 -64.03 34.66 -1.47
N SER A 5 -63.32 35.73 -1.80
CA SER A 5 -62.16 35.67 -2.66
C SER A 5 -61.20 34.69 -2.00
N ASN A 6 -61.07 33.52 -2.61
CA ASN A 6 -60.27 32.41 -2.13
C ASN A 6 -58.78 32.85 -2.21
N ASN A 7 -58.34 33.64 -1.24
CA ASN A 7 -57.06 34.34 -1.24
C ASN A 7 -55.97 33.32 -0.88
N LYS A 8 -55.59 32.54 -1.88
CA LYS A 8 -54.67 31.43 -1.75
C LYS A 8 -53.32 31.95 -1.26
N LYS A 9 -53.06 31.83 0.05
CA LYS A 9 -51.79 32.26 0.66
C LYS A 9 -50.59 31.71 -0.14
N LEU A 10 -49.70 32.61 -0.51
CA LEU A 10 -48.47 32.30 -1.24
C LEU A 10 -47.57 31.38 -0.39
N ARG A 11 -46.77 30.55 -1.04
CA ARG A 11 -45.92 29.56 -0.35
C ARG A 11 -44.44 29.93 -0.42
N CYS A 12 -43.74 29.75 0.70
CA CYS A 12 -42.29 29.65 0.74
C CYS A 12 -41.91 28.17 0.76
N ARG A 13 -41.13 27.71 -0.22
CA ARG A 13 -40.72 26.32 -0.39
C ARG A 13 -39.21 26.19 -0.21
N VAL A 14 -38.80 25.42 0.79
CA VAL A 14 -37.40 25.08 1.00
C VAL A 14 -37.15 23.64 0.54
N PHE A 15 -36.19 23.46 -0.36
CA PHE A 15 -35.67 22.15 -0.72
C PHE A 15 -34.31 21.95 -0.07
N TYR A 16 -34.06 20.77 0.49
CA TYR A 16 -32.78 20.47 1.13
C TYR A 16 -32.36 19.02 0.90
N TRP A 17 -31.06 18.75 0.98
CA TRP A 17 -30.47 17.42 0.86
C TRP A 17 -29.28 17.28 1.82
N GLN A 18 -28.78 16.06 1.97
CA GLN A 18 -27.69 15.71 2.87
C GLN A 18 -26.55 15.07 2.07
N TYR A 19 -25.31 15.46 2.37
CA TYR A 19 -24.09 14.86 1.85
C TYR A 19 -23.57 13.75 2.78
N ASP A 20 -22.61 12.95 2.31
CA ASP A 20 -22.09 11.81 3.07
C ASP A 20 -21.21 12.19 4.27
N ASP A 21 -20.68 13.41 4.31
CA ASP A 21 -19.99 14.01 5.47
C ASP A 21 -20.95 14.54 6.54
N GLY A 22 -22.27 14.45 6.31
CA GLY A 22 -23.29 14.98 7.22
C GLY A 22 -23.63 16.46 7.01
N SER A 23 -22.98 17.15 6.07
CA SER A 23 -23.35 18.51 5.68
C SER A 23 -24.67 18.54 4.89
N TYR A 24 -25.32 19.71 4.82
CA TYR A 24 -26.63 19.88 4.20
C TYR A 24 -26.64 21.03 3.19
N GLY A 25 -27.08 20.76 1.96
CA GLY A 25 -27.42 21.80 1.00
C GLY A 25 -28.89 22.20 1.12
N TYR A 26 -29.20 23.48 0.95
CA TYR A 26 -30.58 23.97 0.89
C TYR A 26 -30.76 25.07 -0.16
N ILE A 27 -31.97 25.18 -0.69
CA ILE A 27 -32.40 26.25 -1.60
C ILE A 27 -33.84 26.67 -1.30
N VAL A 28 -34.10 27.97 -1.37
CA VAL A 28 -35.37 28.60 -1.00
C VAL A 28 -36.02 29.25 -2.21
N PHE A 29 -37.30 28.96 -2.41
CA PHE A 29 -38.15 29.61 -3.41
C PHE A 29 -39.38 30.21 -2.75
N LYS A 30 -39.79 31.40 -3.18
CA LYS A 30 -41.07 32.00 -2.79
C LYS A 30 -42.02 32.06 -3.98
N GLU A 31 -43.31 31.86 -3.75
CA GLU A 31 -44.34 32.10 -4.76
C GLU A 31 -44.65 33.60 -4.85
N VAL A 32 -44.68 34.14 -6.05
CA VAL A 32 -45.04 35.53 -6.32
C VAL A 32 -46.19 35.55 -7.31
N ALA A 33 -47.22 36.34 -7.03
CA ALA A 33 -48.30 36.58 -7.96
C ALA A 33 -47.80 37.54 -9.07
N LYS A 34 -47.94 37.14 -10.34
CA LYS A 34 -47.80 38.06 -11.46
C LYS A 34 -49.17 38.29 -12.08
N GLU A 35 -49.55 39.57 -12.16
CA GLU A 35 -50.64 39.99 -13.02
C GLU A 35 -50.13 40.07 -14.45
N SER A 36 -50.73 39.26 -15.31
CA SER A 36 -50.63 39.41 -16.76
C SER A 36 -52.06 39.60 -17.25
N SER A 37 -52.24 40.46 -18.27
CA SER A 37 -53.51 41.09 -18.66
C SER A 37 -54.69 40.15 -18.94
N GLN A 38 -54.53 38.83 -18.87
CA GLN A 38 -55.61 37.86 -19.02
C GLN A 38 -55.60 36.67 -18.02
N LYS A 39 -54.59 36.45 -17.14
CA LYS A 39 -54.62 35.41 -16.08
C LYS A 39 -53.66 35.74 -14.91
N LYS A 40 -54.11 35.55 -13.65
CA LYS A 40 -53.24 35.49 -12.46
C LYS A 40 -52.38 34.22 -12.53
N LYS A 41 -51.07 34.35 -12.81
CA LYS A 41 -50.12 33.23 -12.78
C LYS A 41 -49.22 33.35 -11.54
N VAL A 42 -49.10 32.26 -10.78
CA VAL A 42 -48.16 32.16 -9.67
C VAL A 42 -46.82 31.63 -10.19
N LYS A 43 -45.74 32.40 -10.01
CA LYS A 43 -44.37 31.99 -10.36
C LYS A 43 -43.56 31.70 -9.09
N ASN A 44 -42.65 30.73 -9.14
CA ASN A 44 -41.66 30.55 -8.08
C ASN A 44 -40.45 31.45 -8.38
N GLU A 45 -40.08 32.29 -7.44
CA GLU A 45 -38.89 33.13 -7.47
C GLU A 45 -37.82 32.56 -6.53
N TYR A 46 -36.56 32.57 -6.97
CA TYR A 46 -35.42 32.18 -6.15
C TYR A 46 -35.19 33.24 -5.06
N VAL A 47 -34.89 32.80 -3.85
CA VAL A 47 -34.60 33.70 -2.72
C VAL A 47 -33.13 33.59 -2.32
N THR A 48 -32.76 32.42 -1.81
CA THR A 48 -31.45 32.20 -1.20
C THR A 48 -31.11 30.71 -1.19
N GLN A 49 -29.87 30.40 -0.91
CA GLN A 49 -29.38 29.04 -0.73
C GLN A 49 -28.12 29.00 0.12
N GLY A 50 -27.68 27.80 0.49
CA GLY A 50 -26.39 27.63 1.12
C GLY A 50 -26.06 26.18 1.44
N VAL A 51 -24.92 26.00 2.11
CA VAL A 51 -24.48 24.72 2.68
C VAL A 51 -24.24 24.91 4.18
N CYS A 52 -24.88 24.07 4.98
CA CYS A 52 -24.69 24.00 6.42
C CYS A 52 -23.74 22.85 6.74
N SER A 53 -22.82 23.05 7.70
CA SER A 53 -21.84 22.03 8.11
C SER A 53 -22.48 20.80 8.75
N GLY A 54 -23.68 20.94 9.33
CA GLY A 54 -24.37 19.83 9.99
C GLY A 54 -25.83 20.11 10.33
N LYS A 55 -26.47 19.12 10.97
CA LYS A 55 -27.92 19.11 11.24
C LYS A 55 -28.38 20.24 12.15
N THR A 56 -27.57 20.63 13.15
CA THR A 56 -27.92 21.71 14.09
C THR A 56 -27.98 23.06 13.39
N GLN A 57 -26.93 23.40 12.62
CA GLN A 57 -26.91 24.63 11.83
C GLN A 57 -28.02 24.64 10.78
N GLN A 58 -28.29 23.50 10.14
CA GLN A 58 -29.39 23.36 9.20
C GLN A 58 -30.75 23.63 9.85
N LYS A 59 -31.01 23.09 11.05
CA LYS A 59 -32.24 23.38 11.81
C LYS A 59 -32.35 24.87 12.13
N GLY A 60 -31.27 25.50 12.61
CA GLY A 60 -31.24 26.92 12.93
C GLY A 60 -31.61 27.80 11.73
N VAL A 61 -30.96 27.58 10.59
CA VAL A 61 -31.24 28.30 9.34
C VAL A 61 -32.69 28.09 8.89
N LEU A 62 -33.21 26.85 8.95
CA LEU A 62 -34.60 26.59 8.58
C LEU A 62 -35.61 27.24 9.52
N THR A 63 -35.33 27.31 10.82
CA THR A 63 -36.18 28.00 11.79
C THR A 63 -36.20 29.50 11.52
N GLN A 64 -35.05 30.10 11.22
CA GLN A 64 -34.94 31.51 10.86
C GLN A 64 -35.75 31.83 9.59
N ILE A 65 -35.56 31.04 8.52
CA ILE A 65 -36.33 31.20 7.27
C ILE A 65 -37.83 31.02 7.52
N LYS A 66 -38.21 30.01 8.32
CA LYS A 66 -39.62 29.78 8.66
C LYS A 66 -40.22 30.99 9.37
N GLY A 67 -39.56 31.50 10.42
CA GLY A 67 -40.03 32.65 11.18
C GLY A 67 -40.19 33.89 10.33
N GLN A 68 -39.20 34.20 9.48
CA GLN A 68 -39.26 35.33 8.56
C GLN A 68 -40.45 35.23 7.61
N TYR A 69 -40.60 34.11 6.90
CA TYR A 69 -41.62 34.00 5.85
C TYR A 69 -43.04 33.80 6.39
N GLU A 70 -43.22 33.16 7.55
CA GLU A 70 -44.53 33.06 8.18
C GLU A 70 -45.01 34.43 8.72
N ALA A 71 -44.08 35.26 9.23
CA ALA A 71 -44.38 36.66 9.58
C ALA A 71 -44.81 37.48 8.35
N ASP A 72 -44.18 37.24 7.19
CA ASP A 72 -44.55 37.83 5.90
C ASP A 72 -45.84 37.24 5.27
N GLY A 73 -46.57 36.38 6.00
CA GLY A 73 -47.85 35.81 5.56
C GLY A 73 -47.76 34.62 4.59
N TYR A 74 -46.57 34.07 4.35
CA TYR A 74 -46.37 32.90 3.50
C TYR A 74 -46.61 31.58 4.25
N ILE A 75 -47.12 30.57 3.53
CA ILE A 75 -47.14 29.19 4.03
C ILE A 75 -45.76 28.56 3.81
N PHE A 76 -45.07 28.24 4.89
CA PHE A 76 -43.77 27.55 4.84
C PHE A 76 -43.92 26.06 4.53
N LYS A 77 -43.16 25.57 3.54
CA LYS A 77 -43.09 24.14 3.18
C LYS A 77 -41.65 23.70 2.98
N LYS A 78 -41.21 22.68 3.73
CA LYS A 78 -39.90 22.03 3.53
C LYS A 78 -40.03 20.71 2.79
N LYS A 79 -39.07 20.40 1.91
CA LYS A 79 -39.01 19.13 1.18
C LYS A 79 -37.58 18.60 1.09
N LYS A 80 -37.35 17.41 1.64
CA LYS A 80 -36.08 16.69 1.45
C LYS A 80 -35.99 16.16 0.02
N ILE A 81 -34.83 16.32 -0.60
CA ILE A 81 -34.46 15.75 -1.89
C ILE A 81 -33.28 14.81 -1.64
N GLN A 82 -33.26 13.70 -2.35
CA GLN A 82 -32.12 12.78 -2.37
C GLN A 82 -31.25 13.09 -3.58
N ILE A 83 -29.94 13.20 -3.38
CA ILE A 83 -28.99 13.20 -4.48
C ILE A 83 -28.87 11.74 -4.97
N LYS A 84 -29.22 11.51 -6.24
CA LYS A 84 -29.21 10.19 -6.88
C LYS A 84 -27.87 9.96 -7.59
N THR A 85 -26.86 9.53 -6.84
CA THR A 85 -25.52 9.20 -7.35
C THR A 85 -25.04 7.87 -6.77
N GLY A 86 -24.16 7.20 -7.51
CA GLY A 86 -23.68 5.85 -7.23
C GLY A 86 -24.31 4.80 -8.14
N ILE A 87 -23.75 3.59 -8.11
CA ILE A 87 -24.07 2.53 -9.09
C ILE A 87 -25.52 2.03 -8.99
N ASP A 88 -26.20 2.28 -7.87
CA ASP A 88 -27.61 1.90 -7.67
C ASP A 88 -28.56 2.72 -8.55
N TYR A 89 -28.09 3.85 -9.08
CA TYR A 89 -28.89 4.75 -9.90
C TYR A 89 -28.55 4.67 -11.39
N LEU A 90 -27.53 3.91 -11.79
CA LEU A 90 -27.19 3.73 -13.20
C LEU A 90 -28.31 3.01 -13.95
N SER A 91 -28.64 3.52 -15.13
CA SER A 91 -29.57 2.87 -16.05
C SER A 91 -28.84 1.83 -16.90
N SER A 92 -29.59 0.88 -17.47
CA SER A 92 -29.00 -0.08 -18.41
C SER A 92 -28.41 0.59 -19.66
N SER A 93 -28.85 1.81 -20.02
CA SER A 93 -28.22 2.59 -21.09
C SER A 93 -26.88 3.21 -20.68
N ASP A 94 -26.69 3.54 -19.40
CA ASP A 94 -25.41 4.07 -18.90
C ASP A 94 -24.32 2.98 -18.86
N LEU A 95 -24.74 1.72 -18.82
CA LEU A 95 -23.90 0.52 -18.76
C LEU A 95 -23.88 -0.28 -20.06
N ARG A 96 -24.60 0.18 -21.10
CA ARG A 96 -24.62 -0.49 -22.40
C ARG A 96 -23.30 -0.19 -23.11
N GLU A 97 -22.59 -1.24 -23.49
CA GLU A 97 -21.55 -1.12 -24.50
C GLU A 97 -22.18 -0.71 -25.84
N LYS A 98 -21.51 0.18 -26.56
CA LYS A 98 -21.93 0.52 -27.92
C LYS A 98 -21.67 -0.65 -28.88
N ASP A 99 -20.65 -1.45 -28.58
CA ASP A 99 -20.28 -2.65 -29.32
C ASP A 99 -20.73 -3.90 -28.58
N LYS A 100 -21.50 -4.76 -29.28
CA LYS A 100 -22.07 -5.99 -28.71
C LYS A 100 -21.07 -7.15 -28.61
N ASN A 101 -19.88 -7.00 -29.18
CA ASN A 101 -18.85 -8.04 -29.14
C ASN A 101 -17.90 -7.72 -27.98
N LEU A 102 -18.15 -8.33 -26.81
CA LEU A 102 -17.09 -8.55 -25.83
C LEU A 102 -16.18 -9.63 -26.39
N SER A 103 -15.14 -9.25 -27.14
CA SER A 103 -14.08 -10.17 -27.53
C SER A 103 -13.05 -10.31 -26.40
N THR A 104 -12.32 -11.42 -26.43
CA THR A 104 -11.14 -11.69 -25.60
C THR A 104 -10.11 -10.56 -25.63
N ASP A 105 -10.10 -9.77 -26.71
CA ASP A 105 -9.23 -8.61 -26.93
C ASP A 105 -9.32 -7.58 -25.79
N LYS A 106 -10.49 -7.40 -25.16
CA LYS A 106 -10.65 -6.43 -24.06
C LYS A 106 -9.85 -6.78 -22.81
N PHE A 107 -9.67 -8.07 -22.52
CA PHE A 107 -8.83 -8.50 -21.40
C PHE A 107 -7.34 -8.33 -21.73
N GLN A 108 -6.95 -8.55 -22.98
CA GLN A 108 -5.58 -8.32 -23.44
C GLN A 108 -5.20 -6.83 -23.35
N GLU A 109 -6.13 -5.91 -23.65
CA GLU A 109 -5.91 -4.47 -23.45
C GLU A 109 -5.70 -4.12 -21.96
N LEU A 110 -6.36 -4.82 -21.04
CA LEU A 110 -6.09 -4.69 -19.62
C LEU A 110 -4.69 -5.20 -19.26
N GLU A 111 -4.25 -6.33 -19.80
CA GLU A 111 -2.89 -6.85 -19.58
C GLU A 111 -1.82 -5.86 -20.06
N LYS A 112 -2.00 -5.30 -21.28
CA LYS A 112 -1.16 -4.21 -21.78
C LYS A 112 -1.12 -3.01 -20.86
N PHE A 113 -2.27 -2.63 -20.29
CA PHE A 113 -2.33 -1.56 -19.29
C PHE A 113 -1.54 -1.92 -18.02
N ILE A 114 -1.65 -3.14 -17.48
CA ILE A 114 -0.87 -3.58 -16.31
C ILE A 114 0.64 -3.54 -16.59
N ASP A 115 1.06 -3.84 -17.82
CA ASP A 115 2.46 -3.83 -18.26
C ASP A 115 2.98 -2.49 -18.79
N SER A 116 2.12 -1.47 -18.85
CA SER A 116 2.40 -0.17 -19.50
C SER A 116 3.61 0.58 -18.90
N CYS A 117 3.88 0.38 -17.61
CA CYS A 117 4.98 1.03 -16.89
C CYS A 117 6.24 0.15 -16.77
N GLY A 118 6.30 -0.95 -17.53
CA GLY A 118 7.36 -1.93 -17.51
C GLY A 118 6.92 -3.28 -16.96
N VAL A 119 7.58 -4.34 -17.43
CA VAL A 119 7.24 -5.74 -17.10
C VAL A 119 7.90 -6.24 -15.81
N SER A 120 8.66 -5.40 -15.10
CA SER A 120 9.26 -5.79 -13.82
C SER A 120 8.16 -6.04 -12.77
N ALA A 121 8.43 -6.93 -11.81
CA ALA A 121 7.50 -7.23 -10.73
C ALA A 121 7.10 -5.99 -9.92
N GLU A 122 8.03 -5.04 -9.74
CA GLU A 122 7.80 -3.80 -9.01
C GLU A 122 6.90 -2.82 -9.78
N ASN A 123 7.11 -2.69 -11.10
CA ASN A 123 6.26 -1.84 -11.95
C ASN A 123 4.84 -2.41 -12.06
N ARG A 124 4.70 -3.70 -12.37
CA ARG A 124 3.40 -4.39 -12.43
C ARG A 124 2.65 -4.29 -11.11
N ARG A 125 3.34 -4.47 -9.99
CA ARG A 125 2.78 -4.29 -8.64
C ARG A 125 2.19 -2.90 -8.46
N GLU A 126 2.90 -1.86 -8.88
CA GLU A 126 2.44 -0.48 -8.67
C GLU A 126 1.24 -0.12 -9.55
N VAL A 127 1.25 -0.57 -10.82
CA VAL A 127 0.10 -0.41 -11.72
C VAL A 127 -1.11 -1.22 -11.22
N LEU A 128 -0.89 -2.44 -10.72
CA LEU A 128 -1.95 -3.26 -10.13
C LEU A 128 -2.53 -2.63 -8.85
N ARG A 129 -1.69 -1.99 -8.02
CA ARG A 129 -2.14 -1.22 -6.87
C ARG A 129 -3.02 -0.04 -7.33
N LEU A 130 -2.62 0.70 -8.35
CA LEU A 130 -3.44 1.77 -8.94
C LEU A 130 -4.79 1.23 -9.46
N PHE A 131 -4.76 0.18 -10.26
CA PHE A 131 -5.93 -0.49 -10.84
C PHE A 131 -6.93 -0.94 -9.79
N SER A 132 -6.48 -1.79 -8.86
CA SER A 132 -7.30 -2.34 -7.79
C SER A 132 -7.81 -1.25 -6.85
N SER A 133 -7.01 -0.22 -6.58
CA SER A 133 -7.46 0.91 -5.79
C SER A 133 -8.55 1.72 -6.47
N ILE A 134 -8.46 1.99 -7.77
CA ILE A 134 -9.53 2.69 -8.50
C ILE A 134 -10.82 1.84 -8.50
N LEU A 135 -10.72 0.56 -8.84
CA LEU A 135 -11.89 -0.34 -8.85
C LEU A 135 -12.56 -0.46 -7.48
N SER A 136 -11.78 -0.35 -6.39
CA SER A 136 -12.33 -0.38 -5.04
C SER A 136 -13.38 0.70 -4.79
N GLY A 137 -13.34 1.82 -5.52
CA GLY A 137 -14.36 2.87 -5.45
C GLY A 137 -15.75 2.31 -5.66
N TYR A 138 -15.94 1.40 -6.61
CA TYR A 138 -17.22 0.77 -6.94
C TYR A 138 -17.72 -0.20 -5.87
N CYS A 139 -16.84 -0.69 -5.00
CA CYS A 139 -17.15 -1.74 -4.03
C CYS A 139 -17.11 -1.24 -2.58
N ALA A 140 -16.39 -0.16 -2.28
CA ALA A 140 -16.09 0.32 -0.94
C ALA A 140 -17.33 0.46 -0.05
N ARG A 141 -18.44 0.96 -0.59
CA ARG A 141 -19.69 1.16 0.16
C ARG A 141 -20.37 -0.15 0.62
N ILE A 142 -20.13 -1.26 -0.09
CA ILE A 142 -20.60 -2.59 0.34
C ILE A 142 -19.57 -3.25 1.25
N LEU A 143 -18.29 -3.15 0.89
CA LEU A 143 -17.23 -3.96 1.47
C LEU A 143 -16.70 -3.39 2.80
N THR A 144 -16.62 -2.07 2.92
CA THR A 144 -16.05 -1.42 4.12
C THR A 144 -16.79 -1.80 5.40
N PRO A 145 -18.14 -1.78 5.46
CA PRO A 145 -18.85 -2.24 6.65
C PRO A 145 -18.61 -3.72 6.98
N LEU A 146 -18.40 -4.57 5.96
CA LEU A 146 -18.11 -5.99 6.17
C LEU A 146 -16.70 -6.21 6.73
N ILE A 147 -15.72 -5.48 6.20
CA ILE A 147 -14.32 -5.54 6.66
C ILE A 147 -14.21 -5.00 8.08
N GLN A 148 -14.87 -3.87 8.38
CA GLN A 148 -14.89 -3.28 9.72
C GLN A 148 -15.47 -4.23 10.76
N CYS A 149 -16.56 -4.95 10.46
CA CYS A 149 -17.10 -5.94 11.39
C CYS A 149 -16.11 -7.07 11.76
N ASN A 150 -15.11 -7.32 10.91
CA ASN A 150 -14.11 -8.36 11.12
C ASN A 150 -12.77 -7.82 11.64
N MET A 151 -12.57 -6.50 11.71
CA MET A 151 -11.34 -5.87 12.17
C MET A 151 -11.53 -5.31 13.58
N SER A 152 -10.61 -5.61 14.50
CA SER A 152 -10.68 -5.14 15.89
C SER A 152 -10.30 -3.67 16.08
N VAL A 153 -9.89 -2.99 15.00
CA VAL A 153 -9.43 -1.60 15.03
C VAL A 153 -10.41 -0.73 14.22
N PRO A 154 -10.77 0.47 14.71
CA PRO A 154 -11.61 1.40 13.97
C PRO A 154 -10.88 1.88 12.71
N ILE A 155 -11.24 1.30 11.56
CA ILE A 155 -10.82 1.77 10.25
C ILE A 155 -11.85 2.77 9.74
N GLN A 156 -11.41 3.69 8.90
CA GLN A 156 -12.30 4.70 8.36
C GLN A 156 -13.35 4.12 7.42
N ASP A 157 -14.60 4.57 7.59
CA ASP A 157 -15.75 4.17 6.76
C ASP A 157 -15.76 4.91 5.42
N ARG A 158 -14.76 4.63 4.56
CA ARG A 158 -14.53 5.32 3.29
C ARG A 158 -13.76 4.49 2.25
N ALA A 159 -13.82 4.90 0.99
CA ALA A 159 -12.93 4.48 -0.09
C ALA A 159 -11.54 5.15 0.01
N PHE A 160 -10.58 4.65 -0.76
CA PHE A 160 -9.18 5.09 -0.70
C PHE A 160 -9.00 6.57 -1.05
N VAL A 161 -8.05 7.19 -0.34
CA VAL A 161 -7.36 8.40 -0.81
C VAL A 161 -5.98 7.96 -1.21
N ILE A 162 -5.61 8.20 -2.47
CA ILE A 162 -4.33 7.83 -3.04
C ILE A 162 -3.54 9.12 -3.23
N ALA A 163 -2.26 9.11 -2.88
CA ALA A 163 -1.36 10.22 -3.02
C ALA A 163 -0.15 9.81 -3.85
N ILE A 164 0.16 10.61 -4.88
CA ILE A 164 1.33 10.41 -5.73
C ILE A 164 2.12 11.71 -5.74
N GLN A 165 3.40 11.62 -5.36
CA GLN A 165 4.33 12.75 -5.41
C GLN A 165 5.21 12.58 -6.64
N SER A 166 5.15 13.53 -7.56
CA SER A 166 6.02 13.52 -8.75
C SER A 166 7.27 14.35 -8.50
N SER A 167 8.38 13.90 -9.07
CA SER A 167 9.56 14.75 -9.27
C SER A 167 9.40 15.55 -10.55
N ASP A 168 9.91 16.79 -10.60
CA ASP A 168 9.76 17.69 -11.76
C ASP A 168 10.21 17.05 -13.10
N LYS A 169 11.20 16.15 -13.07
CA LYS A 169 11.73 15.45 -14.25
C LYS A 169 10.70 14.63 -15.03
N TYR A 170 9.65 14.16 -14.36
CA TYR A 170 8.72 13.15 -14.89
C TYR A 170 7.25 13.56 -14.72
N PHE A 171 7.03 14.84 -14.48
CA PHE A 171 5.74 15.39 -14.10
C PHE A 171 4.67 15.13 -15.15
N ASP A 172 4.92 15.54 -16.41
CA ASP A 172 3.94 15.48 -17.49
C ASP A 172 3.58 14.04 -17.86
N SER A 173 4.59 13.19 -18.10
CA SER A 173 4.39 11.78 -18.46
C SER A 173 3.61 11.00 -17.41
N LEU A 174 3.90 11.22 -16.13
CA LEU A 174 3.16 10.59 -15.03
C LEU A 174 1.71 11.11 -14.97
N PHE A 175 1.50 12.42 -15.11
CA PHE A 175 0.15 12.98 -15.11
C PHE A 175 -0.69 12.45 -16.28
N ASP A 176 -0.11 12.38 -17.48
CA ASP A 176 -0.76 11.85 -18.68
C ASP A 176 -1.15 10.38 -18.50
N PHE A 177 -0.24 9.56 -17.97
CA PHE A 177 -0.54 8.17 -17.62
C PHE A 177 -1.72 8.07 -16.63
N LEU A 178 -1.67 8.81 -15.52
CA LEU A 178 -2.75 8.79 -14.52
C LEU A 178 -4.07 9.30 -15.08
N ALA A 179 -4.03 10.32 -15.94
CA ALA A 179 -5.21 10.87 -16.59
C ALA A 179 -5.84 9.88 -17.57
N MET A 180 -5.03 9.17 -18.37
CA MET A 180 -5.51 8.10 -19.24
C MET A 180 -6.04 6.92 -18.41
N ALA A 181 -5.31 6.48 -17.38
CA ALA A 181 -5.71 5.38 -16.51
C ALA A 181 -7.08 5.68 -15.85
N ILE A 182 -7.27 6.90 -15.36
CA ILE A 182 -8.54 7.31 -14.76
C ILE A 182 -9.66 7.38 -15.78
N ARG A 183 -9.42 7.82 -17.02
CA ARG A 183 -10.44 7.77 -18.09
C ARG A 183 -10.83 6.33 -18.43
N ALA A 184 -9.86 5.42 -18.49
CA ALA A 184 -10.11 4.02 -18.76
C ALA A 184 -10.87 3.34 -17.62
N LEU A 185 -10.48 3.60 -16.37
CA LEU A 185 -10.97 2.88 -15.20
C LEU A 185 -12.16 3.54 -14.50
N SER A 186 -12.51 4.78 -14.85
CA SER A 186 -13.59 5.52 -14.19
C SER A 186 -14.81 5.68 -15.11
N VAL A 187 -15.92 5.09 -14.69
CA VAL A 187 -17.25 5.31 -15.25
C VAL A 187 -18.02 6.34 -14.42
N PRO A 188 -18.62 7.36 -15.04
CA PRO A 188 -19.49 8.32 -14.35
C PRO A 188 -20.72 7.65 -13.74
N THR A 189 -20.95 7.85 -12.44
CA THR A 189 -22.05 7.22 -11.68
C THR A 189 -23.14 8.20 -11.22
N HIS A 190 -23.18 9.39 -11.80
CA HIS A 190 -24.18 10.40 -11.47
C HIS A 190 -25.41 10.26 -12.35
N THR A 191 -26.62 10.32 -11.76
CA THR A 191 -27.85 10.39 -12.59
C THR A 191 -28.30 11.81 -12.85
N LYS A 192 -28.78 12.03 -14.08
CA LYS A 192 -29.43 13.27 -14.50
C LYS A 192 -30.87 13.29 -13.98
N SER A 193 -31.07 13.69 -12.72
CA SER A 193 -32.42 13.89 -12.20
C SER A 193 -33.03 15.20 -12.74
N LYS A 194 -34.37 15.26 -12.90
CA LYS A 194 -35.06 16.50 -13.31
C LYS A 194 -34.84 17.69 -12.36
N LYS A 195 -34.43 17.43 -11.11
CA LYS A 195 -34.30 18.47 -10.05
C LYS A 195 -32.87 18.83 -9.71
N LEU A 196 -31.95 17.89 -9.81
CA LEU A 196 -30.53 18.05 -9.52
C LEU A 196 -29.74 17.53 -10.72
N TYR A 197 -28.94 18.40 -11.30
CA TYR A 197 -27.94 18.09 -12.31
C TYR A 197 -26.57 18.09 -11.63
N SER A 198 -25.73 17.09 -11.91
CA SER A 198 -24.38 17.00 -11.38
C SER A 198 -23.39 17.12 -12.53
N GLN A 199 -22.44 18.05 -12.40
CA GLN A 199 -21.18 18.06 -13.15
C GLN A 199 -20.15 17.42 -12.23
N SER A 200 -19.65 16.24 -12.60
CA SER A 200 -18.76 15.45 -11.76
C SER A 200 -17.69 14.79 -12.64
N PRO A 201 -16.73 15.57 -13.13
CA PRO A 201 -15.64 15.05 -13.96
C PRO A 201 -14.77 14.07 -13.20
N VAL A 202 -14.15 13.16 -13.95
CA VAL A 202 -13.18 12.20 -13.43
C VAL A 202 -11.78 12.80 -13.26
N ILE A 203 -11.52 13.99 -13.83
CA ILE A 203 -10.26 14.72 -13.71
C ILE A 203 -10.55 16.18 -13.32
N LEU A 204 -9.83 16.70 -12.34
CA LEU A 204 -9.89 18.09 -11.90
C LEU A 204 -8.48 18.71 -11.86
N PRO A 205 -8.32 19.98 -12.27
CA PRO A 205 -9.34 20.86 -12.84
C PRO A 205 -9.83 20.42 -14.24
N GLU A 206 -11.05 20.79 -14.62
CA GLU A 206 -11.51 20.69 -16.02
C GLU A 206 -10.95 21.82 -16.88
N ASN A 207 -10.70 22.99 -16.27
CA ASN A 207 -10.21 24.18 -16.96
C ASN A 207 -9.17 24.90 -16.09
N TRP A 208 -8.13 25.43 -16.72
CA TRP A 208 -7.03 26.14 -16.04
C TRP A 208 -7.47 27.39 -15.24
N ASN A 209 -8.64 27.95 -15.53
CA ASN A 209 -9.18 29.12 -14.84
C ASN A 209 -9.92 28.78 -13.52
N GLN A 210 -10.02 27.50 -13.15
CA GLN A 210 -10.72 27.07 -11.93
C GLN A 210 -9.92 27.44 -10.69
N ARG A 211 -10.54 28.20 -9.78
CA ARG A 211 -9.96 28.64 -8.50
C ARG A 211 -10.40 27.80 -7.31
N SER A 212 -11.47 27.02 -7.47
CA SER A 212 -11.95 26.07 -6.46
C SER A 212 -12.51 24.82 -7.12
N ILE A 213 -12.52 23.72 -6.37
CA ILE A 213 -13.04 22.43 -6.87
C ILE A 213 -14.53 22.55 -7.23
N ASP A 214 -15.29 23.28 -6.42
CA ASP A 214 -16.73 23.47 -6.62
C ASP A 214 -17.07 24.26 -7.90
N GLN A 215 -16.10 24.90 -8.58
CA GLN A 215 -16.32 25.50 -9.90
C GLN A 215 -16.32 24.47 -11.05
N GLY A 216 -15.54 23.39 -10.91
CA GLY A 216 -15.47 22.30 -11.89
C GLY A 216 -16.36 21.11 -11.56
N ALA A 217 -16.54 20.83 -10.28
CA ALA A 217 -17.33 19.72 -9.79
C ALA A 217 -18.49 20.23 -8.92
N PHE A 218 -19.66 20.42 -9.54
CA PHE A 218 -20.81 21.02 -8.90
C PHE A 218 -22.14 20.30 -9.14
N LEU A 219 -23.11 20.66 -8.31
CA LEU A 219 -24.50 20.26 -8.37
C LEU A 219 -25.37 21.52 -8.59
N LEU A 220 -26.25 21.47 -9.59
CA LEU A 220 -27.22 22.52 -9.90
C LEU A 220 -28.63 22.06 -9.60
N TYR A 221 -29.41 22.91 -8.93
CA TYR A 221 -30.85 22.69 -8.80
C TYR A 221 -31.61 23.20 -10.03
N LYS A 222 -32.32 22.31 -10.72
CA LYS A 222 -33.10 22.56 -11.96
C LYS A 222 -32.31 23.33 -13.03
N LYS A 223 -31.01 23.06 -13.15
CA LYS A 223 -30.09 23.77 -14.06
C LYS A 223 -30.04 25.29 -13.85
N ASN A 224 -30.46 25.79 -12.68
CA ASN A 224 -30.23 27.18 -12.31
C ASN A 224 -28.72 27.40 -12.18
N ARG A 225 -28.14 28.24 -13.03
CA ARG A 225 -26.70 28.51 -13.10
C ARG A 225 -26.23 29.51 -12.05
N ASN A 226 -27.14 30.16 -11.33
CA ASN A 226 -26.78 31.23 -10.39
C ASN A 226 -25.96 30.71 -9.20
N TYR A 227 -25.94 29.41 -8.96
CA TYR A 227 -25.12 28.84 -7.90
C TYR A 227 -24.82 27.36 -8.07
N GLN A 228 -23.58 27.05 -7.75
CA GLN A 228 -22.99 25.74 -7.79
C GLN A 228 -22.88 25.21 -6.35
N PHE A 229 -23.61 24.14 -6.05
CA PHE A 229 -23.40 23.41 -4.82
C PHE A 229 -22.25 22.41 -5.03
N PRO A 230 -21.56 21.97 -3.97
CA PRO A 230 -20.54 20.93 -4.11
C PRO A 230 -21.08 19.66 -4.76
N ALA A 231 -20.36 19.09 -5.72
CA ALA A 231 -20.70 17.79 -6.28
C ALA A 231 -20.56 16.66 -5.26
N MET A 232 -21.26 15.56 -5.53
CA MET A 232 -21.19 14.35 -4.70
C MET A 232 -20.84 13.13 -5.56
N TYR A 233 -19.65 12.60 -5.30
CA TYR A 233 -19.08 11.42 -5.94
C TYR A 233 -19.36 10.19 -5.08
N ARG A 234 -19.89 9.12 -5.69
CA ARG A 234 -20.16 7.84 -5.03
C ARG A 234 -19.89 6.70 -5.97
N ASP A 235 -19.33 5.62 -5.45
CA ASP A 235 -19.04 4.41 -6.21
C ASP A 235 -18.27 4.75 -7.51
N THR A 236 -17.16 5.49 -7.43
CA THR A 236 -16.39 5.98 -8.60
C THR A 236 -14.99 6.43 -8.16
N ALA A 237 -14.18 6.93 -9.09
CA ALA A 237 -12.87 7.52 -8.83
C ALA A 237 -12.71 8.90 -9.50
N VAL A 238 -11.81 9.71 -8.95
CA VAL A 238 -11.47 11.04 -9.48
C VAL A 238 -9.98 11.33 -9.28
N LEU A 239 -9.32 11.81 -10.33
CA LEU A 239 -7.99 12.39 -10.30
C LEU A 239 -8.10 13.90 -10.03
N ILE A 240 -7.30 14.38 -9.08
CA ILE A 240 -7.21 15.81 -8.77
C ILE A 240 -5.74 16.20 -8.84
N TYR A 241 -5.43 17.17 -9.71
CA TYR A 241 -4.16 17.86 -9.63
C TYR A 241 -4.20 18.82 -8.42
N SER A 242 -3.56 18.42 -7.32
CA SER A 242 -3.75 19.07 -6.03
C SER A 242 -3.18 20.47 -5.95
N ARG A 243 -2.07 20.78 -6.64
CA ARG A 243 -1.48 22.15 -6.60
C ARG A 243 -2.42 23.24 -7.13
N PHE A 244 -3.43 22.87 -7.93
CA PHE A 244 -4.43 23.81 -8.45
C PHE A 244 -5.39 24.35 -7.40
N PHE A 245 -5.55 23.65 -6.28
CA PHE A 245 -6.63 23.94 -5.33
C PHE A 245 -6.10 24.24 -3.93
N PRO A 246 -6.75 25.16 -3.19
CA PRO A 246 -6.44 25.37 -1.79
C PRO A 246 -6.58 24.10 -0.96
N THR A 247 -5.70 23.89 0.02
CA THR A 247 -5.72 22.71 0.92
C THR A 247 -7.09 22.49 1.57
N ASN A 248 -7.78 23.57 1.97
CA ASN A 248 -9.10 23.49 2.58
C ASN A 248 -10.17 22.97 1.62
N ASP A 249 -10.07 23.26 0.33
CA ASP A 249 -11.01 22.78 -0.68
C ASP A 249 -10.81 21.28 -0.92
N LEU A 250 -9.56 20.85 -1.08
CA LEU A 250 -9.20 19.43 -1.15
C LEU A 250 -9.70 18.67 0.08
N TYR A 251 -9.45 19.20 1.27
CA TYR A 251 -9.90 18.61 2.53
C TYR A 251 -11.43 18.46 2.57
N ARG A 252 -12.18 19.52 2.23
CA ARG A 252 -13.66 19.47 2.19
C ARG A 252 -14.17 18.47 1.15
N PHE A 253 -13.56 18.43 -0.02
CA PHE A 253 -13.90 17.49 -1.08
C PHE A 253 -13.70 16.04 -0.65
N ILE A 254 -12.54 15.72 -0.08
CA ILE A 254 -12.18 14.38 0.39
C ILE A 254 -13.13 13.87 1.46
N ASN A 255 -13.56 14.72 2.39
CA ASN A 255 -14.50 14.31 3.44
C ASN A 255 -15.92 14.13 2.90
N ARG A 256 -16.38 15.04 2.03
CA ARG A 256 -17.71 14.98 1.43
C ARG A 256 -17.91 13.76 0.56
N ASN A 257 -16.85 13.34 -0.14
CA ASN A 257 -16.88 12.27 -1.13
C ASN A 257 -16.25 10.97 -0.60
N ARG A 258 -16.63 10.55 0.62
CA ARG A 258 -16.04 9.37 1.28
C ARG A 258 -16.22 8.04 0.53
N TRP A 259 -17.17 7.95 -0.39
CA TRP A 259 -17.43 6.73 -1.18
C TRP A 259 -16.83 6.78 -2.58
N ALA A 260 -15.95 7.74 -2.86
CA ALA A 260 -15.18 7.81 -4.08
C ALA A 260 -13.71 7.65 -3.79
N VAL A 261 -13.00 6.97 -4.69
CA VAL A 261 -11.55 6.94 -4.67
C VAL A 261 -11.05 8.31 -5.12
N VAL A 262 -10.22 8.94 -4.31
CA VAL A 262 -9.65 10.25 -4.63
C VAL A 262 -8.16 10.08 -4.85
N LEU A 263 -7.74 10.21 -6.11
CA LEU A 263 -6.35 10.17 -6.52
C LEU A 263 -5.81 11.60 -6.56
N LEU A 264 -4.91 11.92 -5.64
CA LEU A 264 -4.30 13.24 -5.53
C LEU A 264 -2.90 13.21 -6.13
N PHE A 265 -2.73 13.96 -7.21
CA PHE A 265 -1.45 14.17 -7.85
C PHE A 265 -0.79 15.41 -7.26
N ASP A 266 0.44 15.24 -6.74
CA ASP A 266 1.31 16.31 -6.26
C ASP A 266 0.67 17.14 -5.13
N SER A 267 0.31 16.43 -4.06
CA SER A 267 -0.52 16.96 -2.98
C SER A 267 0.28 17.36 -1.74
N PRO A 268 -0.02 18.49 -1.08
CA PRO A 268 0.63 18.82 0.18
C PRO A 268 0.29 17.81 1.29
N SER A 269 1.25 17.57 2.18
CA SER A 269 1.12 16.60 3.29
C SER A 269 -0.03 16.90 4.26
N LYS A 270 -0.46 18.16 4.35
CA LYS A 270 -1.51 18.64 5.27
C LYS A 270 -2.95 18.41 4.79
N VAL A 271 -3.15 17.85 3.60
CA VAL A 271 -4.49 17.67 2.99
C VAL A 271 -5.30 16.56 3.68
N TYR A 272 -4.63 15.63 4.34
CA TYR A 272 -5.24 14.39 4.83
C TYR A 272 -5.37 14.36 6.36
N LYS A 273 -6.56 14.05 6.86
CA LYS A 273 -6.73 13.58 8.26
C LYS A 273 -6.37 12.09 8.43
N VAL A 274 -6.04 11.41 7.34
CA VAL A 274 -5.94 9.96 7.22
C VAL A 274 -4.67 9.65 6.46
N PRO A 275 -3.90 8.62 6.81
CA PRO A 275 -2.80 8.17 5.97
C PRO A 275 -3.34 7.81 4.56
N PRO A 276 -2.91 8.51 3.49
CA PRO A 276 -3.26 8.11 2.14
C PRO A 276 -2.46 6.86 1.74
N VAL A 277 -3.00 6.09 0.80
CA VAL A 277 -2.21 5.09 0.07
C VAL A 277 -1.20 5.87 -0.77
N ARG A 278 0.10 5.66 -0.53
CA ARG A 278 1.14 6.26 -1.37
C ARG A 278 1.50 5.32 -2.50
N LEU A 279 1.50 5.85 -3.72
CA LEU A 279 2.07 5.16 -4.86
C LEU A 279 3.41 5.79 -5.26
N GLU A 280 4.34 4.95 -5.69
CA GLU A 280 5.68 5.31 -6.11
C GLU A 280 5.68 5.83 -7.55
N ALA A 281 5.88 7.14 -7.72
CA ALA A 281 5.91 7.79 -9.01
C ALA A 281 6.96 7.18 -9.97
N SER A 282 8.14 6.81 -9.46
CA SER A 282 9.22 6.20 -10.23
C SER A 282 8.84 4.84 -10.85
N ARG A 283 7.84 4.15 -10.30
CA ARG A 283 7.37 2.84 -10.76
C ARG A 283 6.16 2.93 -11.70
N LEU A 284 5.54 4.11 -11.79
CA LEU A 284 4.40 4.42 -12.67
C LEU A 284 4.83 5.21 -13.92
N MET A 285 6.10 5.07 -14.29
CA MET A 285 6.65 5.68 -15.49
C MET A 285 6.18 4.90 -16.72
N CYS A 286 5.15 5.40 -17.37
CA CYS A 286 4.56 4.75 -18.54
C CYS A 286 5.55 4.77 -19.71
N SER A 287 5.99 3.59 -20.12
CA SER A 287 6.80 3.38 -21.32
C SER A 287 5.94 3.06 -22.55
N ASN A 288 4.70 2.59 -22.34
CA ASN A 288 3.82 2.16 -23.41
C ASN A 288 2.36 2.62 -23.21
N PHE A 289 1.88 3.48 -24.11
CA PHE A 289 0.49 3.96 -24.15
C PHE A 289 -0.39 3.20 -25.17
N GLU A 290 0.10 2.10 -25.75
CA GLU A 290 -0.58 1.27 -26.75
C GLU A 290 -1.62 0.32 -26.12
N TRP A 291 -2.47 0.87 -25.24
CA TRP A 291 -3.62 0.17 -24.68
C TRP A 291 -4.90 0.99 -24.93
N ASN A 292 -5.99 0.30 -25.23
CA ASN A 292 -7.23 0.95 -25.61
C ASN A 292 -8.07 1.36 -24.39
N VAL A 293 -8.16 2.68 -24.17
CA VAL A 293 -8.95 3.31 -23.11
C VAL A 293 -10.41 2.86 -23.13
N ASP A 294 -11.04 2.79 -24.31
CA ASP A 294 -12.46 2.49 -24.45
C ASP A 294 -12.76 1.01 -24.19
N ASP A 295 -11.87 0.10 -24.57
CA ASP A 295 -12.01 -1.34 -24.31
C ASP A 295 -11.90 -1.65 -22.82
N ILE A 296 -10.90 -1.07 -22.14
CA ILE A 296 -10.77 -1.17 -20.69
C ILE A 296 -12.00 -0.55 -20.00
N ASN A 297 -12.49 0.59 -20.50
CA ASN A 297 -13.69 1.22 -19.94
C ASN A 297 -14.95 0.36 -20.13
N GLY A 298 -15.07 -0.33 -21.27
CA GLY A 298 -16.10 -1.35 -21.51
C GLY A 298 -16.06 -2.47 -20.47
N LEU A 299 -14.86 -3.01 -20.20
CA LEU A 299 -14.64 -4.02 -19.18
C LEU A 299 -15.04 -3.54 -17.78
N VAL A 300 -14.70 -2.30 -17.42
CA VAL A 300 -15.12 -1.70 -16.14
C VAL A 300 -16.63 -1.47 -16.07
N ARG A 301 -17.31 -1.07 -17.16
CA ARG A 301 -18.78 -0.97 -17.19
C ARG A 301 -19.43 -2.33 -16.92
N CYS A 302 -18.88 -3.39 -17.51
CA CYS A 302 -19.31 -4.76 -17.27
C CYS A 302 -19.11 -5.17 -15.80
N PHE A 303 -17.95 -4.87 -15.22
CA PHE A 303 -17.70 -5.06 -13.79
C PHE A 303 -18.70 -4.29 -12.90
N ILE A 304 -19.00 -3.03 -13.21
CA ILE A 304 -20.00 -2.24 -12.47
C ILE A 304 -21.40 -2.86 -12.56
N SER A 305 -21.78 -3.35 -13.75
CA SER A 305 -23.03 -4.08 -13.96
C SER A 305 -23.08 -5.34 -13.10
N TYR A 306 -21.98 -6.10 -13.06
CA TYR A 306 -21.81 -7.26 -12.19
C TYR A 306 -21.98 -6.92 -10.71
N ILE A 307 -21.30 -5.88 -10.21
CA ILE A 307 -21.43 -5.43 -8.82
C ILE A 307 -22.85 -4.94 -8.50
N SER A 308 -23.50 -4.23 -9.43
CA SER A 308 -24.90 -3.78 -9.27
C SER A 308 -25.87 -4.96 -9.15
N LYS A 309 -25.68 -6.01 -9.96
CA LYS A 309 -26.44 -7.28 -9.84
C LYS A 309 -26.14 -7.98 -8.52
N LEU A 310 -24.86 -8.09 -8.15
CA LEU A 310 -24.42 -8.73 -6.91
C LEU A 310 -25.04 -8.07 -5.67
N ARG A 311 -25.09 -6.72 -5.61
CA ARG A 311 -25.72 -5.95 -4.51
C ARG A 311 -27.19 -6.31 -4.29
N LYS A 312 -27.91 -6.63 -5.36
CA LYS A 312 -29.35 -6.95 -5.32
C LYS A 312 -29.63 -8.39 -4.89
N GLN A 313 -28.62 -9.26 -4.85
CA GLN A 313 -28.80 -10.65 -4.43
C GLN A 313 -29.03 -10.76 -2.92
N ARG A 314 -30.06 -11.54 -2.51
CA ARG A 314 -30.38 -11.77 -1.09
C ARG A 314 -29.21 -12.33 -0.28
N LYS A 315 -28.38 -13.19 -0.88
CA LYS A 315 -27.24 -13.85 -0.23
C LYS A 315 -25.90 -13.11 -0.43
N CYS A 316 -25.92 -11.89 -1.00
CA CYS A 316 -24.71 -11.09 -1.30
C CYS A 316 -23.77 -10.98 -0.10
N LYS A 317 -24.26 -10.48 1.04
CA LYS A 317 -23.46 -10.31 2.26
C LYS A 317 -22.80 -11.61 2.73
N LYS A 318 -23.52 -12.74 2.64
CA LYS A 318 -22.99 -14.06 3.00
C LYS A 318 -21.90 -14.54 2.04
N LYS A 319 -22.07 -14.32 0.72
CA LYS A 319 -21.06 -14.62 -0.30
C LYS A 319 -19.80 -13.79 -0.08
N LEU A 320 -19.94 -12.49 0.13
CA LEU A 320 -18.82 -11.57 0.37
C LEU A 320 -18.10 -11.88 1.68
N LYS A 321 -18.83 -12.18 2.77
CA LYS A 321 -18.22 -12.57 4.05
C LYS A 321 -17.39 -13.85 3.92
N ARG A 322 -17.84 -14.83 3.12
CA ARG A 322 -17.04 -16.05 2.86
C ARG A 322 -15.74 -15.75 2.13
N LYS A 323 -15.77 -14.89 1.10
CA LYS A 323 -14.55 -14.47 0.39
C LYS A 323 -13.60 -13.72 1.32
N LEU A 324 -14.14 -12.78 2.10
CA LEU A 324 -13.38 -12.04 3.11
C LEU A 324 -12.72 -12.98 4.13
N ASN A 325 -13.44 -13.94 4.69
CA ASN A 325 -12.87 -14.88 5.64
C ASN A 325 -11.72 -15.70 5.03
N ARG A 326 -11.86 -16.16 3.77
CA ARG A 326 -10.78 -16.88 3.06
C ARG A 326 -9.54 -16.00 2.87
N LEU A 327 -9.73 -14.73 2.54
CA LEU A 327 -8.62 -13.77 2.46
C LEU A 327 -7.98 -13.58 3.83
N GLN A 328 -8.75 -13.44 4.91
CA GLN A 328 -8.21 -13.30 6.26
C GLN A 328 -7.41 -14.54 6.70
N ASP A 329 -7.90 -15.74 6.40
CA ASP A 329 -7.12 -16.98 6.59
C ASP A 329 -5.82 -16.93 5.78
N SER A 330 -5.84 -16.27 4.62
CA SER A 330 -4.66 -16.09 3.77
C SER A 330 -3.61 -15.18 4.43
N PHE A 331 -4.03 -14.04 4.96
CA PHE A 331 -3.19 -13.14 5.75
C PHE A 331 -2.63 -13.81 7.01
N LEU A 332 -3.42 -14.63 7.72
CA LEU A 332 -2.95 -15.32 8.92
C LEU A 332 -1.78 -16.25 8.63
N LYS A 333 -1.83 -17.08 7.58
CA LYS A 333 -0.67 -17.92 7.26
C LYS A 333 0.47 -17.10 6.67
N TYR A 334 0.20 -16.02 5.92
CA TYR A 334 1.26 -15.08 5.50
C TYR A 334 2.05 -14.55 6.70
N TYR A 335 1.36 -14.08 7.74
CA TYR A 335 1.98 -13.58 8.97
C TYR A 335 2.63 -14.65 9.86
N SER A 336 2.34 -15.93 9.62
CA SER A 336 3.03 -17.03 10.30
C SER A 336 4.42 -17.32 9.71
N GLN A 337 4.75 -16.77 8.54
CA GLN A 337 6.05 -16.97 7.90
C GLN A 337 7.15 -16.20 8.64
N LYS A 338 8.32 -16.82 8.76
CA LYS A 338 9.47 -16.22 9.46
C LYS A 338 9.94 -14.96 8.70
N GLY A 339 10.18 -13.88 9.44
CA GLY A 339 10.68 -12.61 8.88
C GLY A 339 9.59 -11.68 8.33
N ILE A 340 8.34 -12.14 8.21
CA ILE A 340 7.23 -11.29 7.77
C ILE A 340 6.75 -10.41 8.94
N ARG A 341 6.87 -9.09 8.76
CA ARG A 341 6.29 -8.11 9.67
C ARG A 341 4.79 -7.98 9.40
N ARG A 342 3.98 -7.90 10.47
CA ARG A 342 2.55 -7.61 10.35
C ARG A 342 2.33 -6.19 9.83
N PHE A 343 1.40 -6.04 8.90
CA PHE A 343 1.00 -4.72 8.43
C PHE A 343 0.29 -3.94 9.53
N THR A 344 0.29 -2.62 9.39
CA THR A 344 -0.57 -1.77 10.19
C THR A 344 -2.04 -2.05 9.84
N PRO A 345 -3.00 -1.76 10.75
CA PRO A 345 -4.42 -1.99 10.47
C PRO A 345 -4.94 -1.27 9.22
N THR A 346 -4.32 -0.15 8.85
CA THR A 346 -4.68 0.62 7.66
C THR A 346 -4.17 -0.06 6.39
N GLU A 347 -2.93 -0.55 6.39
CA GLU A 347 -2.37 -1.34 5.29
C GLU A 347 -3.12 -2.66 5.09
N ASP A 348 -3.44 -3.36 6.20
CA ASP A 348 -4.26 -4.58 6.16
C ASP A 348 -5.62 -4.34 5.50
N TYR A 349 -6.29 -3.25 5.89
CA TYR A 349 -7.55 -2.84 5.27
C TYR A 349 -7.40 -2.58 3.77
N PHE A 350 -6.35 -1.85 3.38
CA PHE A 350 -6.08 -1.49 2.00
C PHE A 350 -5.85 -2.74 1.14
N LEU A 351 -4.95 -3.63 1.56
CA LEU A 351 -4.65 -4.86 0.85
C LEU A 351 -5.88 -5.79 0.80
N THR A 352 -6.62 -5.93 1.92
CA THR A 352 -7.85 -6.73 1.96
C THR A 352 -8.87 -6.24 0.94
N LEU A 353 -9.10 -4.92 0.88
CA LEU A 353 -10.06 -4.34 -0.05
C LEU A 353 -9.58 -4.46 -1.51
N GLN A 354 -8.30 -4.24 -1.79
CA GLN A 354 -7.72 -4.43 -3.13
C GLN A 354 -7.87 -5.89 -3.59
N MET A 355 -7.44 -6.86 -2.79
CA MET A 355 -7.51 -8.29 -3.13
C MET A 355 -8.96 -8.77 -3.32
N LEU A 356 -9.89 -8.33 -2.47
CA LEU A 356 -11.29 -8.71 -2.60
C LEU A 356 -11.94 -8.12 -3.87
N VAL A 357 -11.57 -6.90 -4.25
CA VAL A 357 -12.04 -6.27 -5.49
C VAL A 357 -11.49 -7.00 -6.71
N LEU A 358 -10.21 -7.38 -6.71
CA LEU A 358 -9.61 -8.19 -7.76
C LEU A 358 -10.28 -9.55 -7.88
N GLU A 359 -10.60 -10.22 -6.77
CA GLU A 359 -11.32 -11.50 -6.79
C GLU A 359 -12.73 -11.33 -7.41
N LEU A 360 -13.44 -10.24 -7.10
CA LEU A 360 -14.74 -9.94 -7.70
C LEU A 360 -14.63 -9.57 -9.19
N PHE A 361 -13.53 -8.91 -9.57
CA PHE A 361 -13.26 -8.54 -10.95
C PHE A 361 -12.99 -9.79 -11.80
N LEU A 362 -12.13 -10.70 -11.32
CA LEU A 362 -11.85 -11.96 -12.00
C LEU A 362 -13.09 -12.86 -12.07
N ASP A 363 -13.93 -12.91 -11.03
CA ASP A 363 -15.23 -13.59 -11.09
C ASP A 363 -16.11 -13.00 -12.19
N CYS A 364 -16.10 -11.67 -12.39
CA CYS A 364 -16.83 -11.03 -13.48
C CYS A 364 -16.25 -11.40 -14.85
N CYS A 365 -14.92 -11.47 -15.01
CA CYS A 365 -14.28 -11.87 -16.26
C CYS A 365 -14.61 -13.32 -16.64
N VAL A 366 -14.67 -14.22 -15.66
CA VAL A 366 -15.12 -15.62 -15.87
C VAL A 366 -16.59 -15.68 -16.25
N ASP A 367 -17.47 -14.96 -15.55
CA ASP A 367 -18.91 -14.91 -15.84
C ASP A 367 -19.22 -14.33 -17.24
N LEU A 368 -18.27 -13.60 -17.82
CA LEU A 368 -18.33 -13.01 -19.17
C LEU A 368 -17.56 -13.83 -20.21
N GLU A 369 -17.01 -14.99 -19.83
CA GLU A 369 -16.22 -15.87 -20.71
C GLU A 369 -14.98 -15.19 -21.32
N LEU A 370 -14.48 -14.12 -20.70
CA LEU A 370 -13.26 -13.41 -21.14
C LEU A 370 -11.98 -14.17 -20.78
N ILE A 371 -12.05 -14.94 -19.69
CA ILE A 371 -10.98 -15.81 -19.22
C ILE A 371 -11.57 -17.14 -18.73
N SER A 372 -10.80 -18.22 -18.85
CA SER A 372 -11.17 -19.54 -18.32
C SER A 372 -11.03 -19.58 -16.79
N ASN A 373 -11.60 -20.61 -16.15
CA ASN A 373 -11.41 -20.85 -14.71
C ASN A 373 -9.93 -21.12 -14.35
N GLU A 374 -9.19 -21.75 -15.25
CA GLU A 374 -7.76 -22.04 -15.08
C GLU A 374 -6.94 -20.75 -15.16
N GLN A 375 -7.18 -19.93 -16.19
CA GLN A 375 -6.57 -18.60 -16.32
C GLN A 375 -6.89 -17.73 -15.11
N ARG A 376 -8.15 -17.73 -14.64
CA ARG A 376 -8.57 -17.01 -13.45
C ARG A 376 -7.78 -17.41 -12.20
N GLN A 377 -7.46 -18.69 -12.01
CA GLN A 377 -6.62 -19.12 -10.88
C GLN A 377 -5.17 -18.66 -11.05
N SER A 378 -4.60 -18.80 -12.25
CA SER A 378 -3.23 -18.34 -12.54
C SER A 378 -3.08 -16.83 -12.31
N ILE A 379 -3.95 -16.03 -12.93
CA ILE A 379 -3.96 -14.56 -12.83
C ILE A 379 -4.19 -14.11 -11.38
N GLN A 380 -5.13 -14.73 -10.67
CA GLN A 380 -5.36 -14.41 -9.25
C GLN A 380 -4.09 -14.59 -8.44
N SER A 381 -3.38 -15.69 -8.67
CA SER A 381 -2.17 -16.04 -7.93
C SER A 381 -1.05 -15.07 -8.21
N GLU A 382 -0.87 -14.72 -9.48
CA GLU A 382 0.10 -13.73 -9.91
C GLU A 382 -0.17 -12.34 -9.30
N TRP A 383 -1.40 -11.84 -9.43
CA TRP A 383 -1.82 -10.55 -8.89
C TRP A 383 -1.73 -10.50 -7.37
N PHE A 384 -2.11 -11.59 -6.70
CA PHE A 384 -2.03 -11.65 -5.24
C PHE A 384 -0.59 -11.69 -4.75
N ASN A 385 0.33 -12.29 -5.50
CA ASN A 385 1.75 -12.23 -5.19
C ASN A 385 2.35 -10.85 -5.41
N GLN A 386 1.90 -10.13 -6.43
CA GLN A 386 2.33 -8.73 -6.62
C GLN A 386 1.86 -7.85 -5.45
N LEU A 387 0.63 -8.03 -4.97
CA LEU A 387 0.13 -7.27 -3.82
C LEU A 387 0.73 -7.74 -2.47
N LEU A 388 0.93 -9.05 -2.33
CA LEU A 388 1.40 -9.71 -1.11
C LEU A 388 2.55 -10.70 -1.43
N PRO A 389 3.77 -10.19 -1.69
CA PRO A 389 4.90 -11.02 -2.06
C PRO A 389 5.20 -12.07 -0.98
N GLY A 390 5.33 -13.34 -1.39
CA GLY A 390 5.59 -14.46 -0.48
C GLY A 390 4.32 -15.15 0.06
N CYS A 391 3.12 -14.74 -0.34
CA CYS A 391 1.90 -15.46 0.02
C CYS A 391 1.77 -16.80 -0.75
N VAL A 392 2.39 -17.86 -0.21
CA VAL A 392 2.48 -19.21 -0.80
C VAL A 392 1.14 -19.93 -1.02
N GLN A 393 0.03 -19.40 -0.50
CA GLN A 393 -1.28 -20.08 -0.56
C GLN A 393 -1.90 -20.12 -1.96
N TYR A 394 -1.38 -19.32 -2.89
CA TYR A 394 -1.88 -19.24 -4.25
C TYR A 394 -0.89 -19.83 -5.27
N PHE A 395 0.27 -20.32 -4.85
CA PHE A 395 1.23 -20.95 -5.77
C PHE A 395 1.21 -22.48 -5.65
N PRO A 396 1.34 -23.20 -6.78
CA PRO A 396 1.95 -24.52 -6.74
C PRO A 396 3.35 -24.37 -6.14
N LEU A 397 3.68 -25.23 -5.16
CA LEU A 397 4.93 -25.22 -4.39
C LEU A 397 6.22 -25.17 -5.24
N ASP A 398 6.12 -25.46 -6.54
CA ASP A 398 7.26 -25.60 -7.46
C ASP A 398 7.64 -24.31 -8.20
N THR A 399 6.93 -23.19 -7.99
CA THR A 399 7.17 -21.91 -8.71
C THR A 399 7.40 -20.73 -7.77
N ILE A 400 8.33 -20.86 -6.82
CA ILE A 400 8.77 -19.72 -6.00
C ILE A 400 10.10 -19.17 -6.61
N PRO A 401 10.08 -18.01 -7.31
CA PRO A 401 11.31 -17.34 -7.74
C PRO A 401 11.96 -16.58 -6.57
N ILE A 402 11.16 -16.11 -5.60
CA ILE A 402 11.63 -15.24 -4.50
C ILE A 402 12.48 -16.00 -3.48
N SER A 403 12.22 -17.29 -3.25
CA SER A 403 13.16 -18.10 -2.46
C SER A 403 14.49 -18.22 -3.18
N ARG A 404 14.52 -18.23 -4.52
CA ARG A 404 15.78 -18.16 -5.30
C ARG A 404 16.39 -16.77 -5.31
N GLU A 405 15.61 -15.68 -5.35
CA GLU A 405 16.13 -14.31 -5.31
C GLU A 405 16.69 -13.96 -3.93
N ILE A 406 15.95 -14.22 -2.85
CA ILE A 406 16.42 -14.05 -1.47
C ILE A 406 17.58 -15.02 -1.19
N GLN A 407 17.53 -16.28 -1.70
CA GLN A 407 18.71 -17.15 -1.65
C GLN A 407 19.87 -16.59 -2.48
N SER A 408 19.62 -15.94 -3.61
CA SER A 408 20.67 -15.37 -4.47
C SER A 408 21.32 -14.14 -3.85
N GLU A 409 20.53 -13.27 -3.20
CA GLU A 409 21.03 -12.10 -2.46
C GLU A 409 21.79 -12.56 -1.21
N ASN A 410 21.24 -13.49 -0.44
CA ASN A 410 21.95 -14.04 0.72
C ASN A 410 23.23 -14.80 0.32
N GLU A 411 23.22 -15.56 -0.78
CA GLU A 411 24.42 -16.20 -1.33
C GLU A 411 25.41 -15.17 -1.88
N GLN A 412 24.94 -14.03 -2.38
CA GLN A 412 25.80 -12.93 -2.80
C GLN A 412 26.44 -12.23 -1.59
N SER A 413 25.68 -11.90 -0.55
CA SER A 413 26.18 -11.37 0.73
C SER A 413 27.21 -12.31 1.36
N LYS A 414 26.91 -13.62 1.36
CA LYS A 414 27.84 -14.66 1.78
C LYS A 414 29.14 -14.67 0.97
N ARG A 415 29.08 -14.63 -0.37
CA ARG A 415 30.28 -14.58 -1.22
C ARG A 415 31.12 -13.33 -0.98
N ILE A 416 30.48 -12.18 -0.81
CA ILE A 416 31.18 -10.91 -0.50
C ILE A 416 31.95 -11.06 0.82
N LEU A 417 31.31 -11.62 1.84
CA LEU A 417 31.93 -11.82 3.15
C LEU A 417 33.04 -12.88 3.10
N GLU A 418 32.86 -13.98 2.36
CA GLU A 418 33.88 -15.00 2.14
C GLU A 418 35.14 -14.42 1.46
N VAL A 419 34.96 -13.58 0.44
CA VAL A 419 36.08 -12.88 -0.21
C VAL A 419 36.80 -11.95 0.77
N ALA A 420 36.06 -11.19 1.57
CA ALA A 420 36.64 -10.29 2.57
C ALA A 420 37.40 -11.06 3.66
N VAL A 421 36.84 -12.16 4.15
CA VAL A 421 37.49 -13.04 5.15
C VAL A 421 38.75 -13.69 4.57
N THR A 422 38.74 -14.08 3.29
CA THR A 422 39.96 -14.58 2.61
C THR A 422 41.07 -13.53 2.57
N LYS A 423 40.75 -12.27 2.28
CA LYS A 423 41.73 -11.17 2.32
C LYS A 423 42.22 -10.90 3.74
N MET A 424 41.31 -10.89 4.72
CA MET A 424 41.64 -10.71 6.14
C MET A 424 42.56 -11.83 6.67
N LEU A 425 42.46 -13.05 6.14
CA LEU A 425 43.27 -14.21 6.50
C LEU A 425 44.45 -14.47 5.55
N ALA A 426 44.85 -13.48 4.74
CA ALA A 426 46.08 -13.55 3.95
C ALA A 426 47.31 -13.78 4.84
N GLU A 427 48.39 -14.32 4.27
CA GLU A 427 49.57 -14.74 5.04
C GLU A 427 50.17 -13.64 5.91
N GLU A 428 50.19 -12.41 5.40
CA GLU A 428 50.65 -11.20 6.09
C GLU A 428 49.85 -10.85 7.35
N ASN A 429 48.58 -11.28 7.42
CA ASN A 429 47.66 -10.96 8.51
C ASN A 429 47.54 -12.07 9.56
N LEU A 430 48.19 -13.23 9.35
CA LEU A 430 48.05 -14.39 10.25
C LEU A 430 48.60 -14.15 11.66
N SER A 431 49.47 -13.15 11.85
CA SER A 431 49.97 -12.71 13.15
C SER A 431 48.84 -12.19 14.06
N HIS A 432 47.76 -11.64 13.50
CA HIS A 432 46.61 -11.12 14.25
C HIS A 432 45.73 -12.19 14.91
N PHE A 433 46.05 -13.47 14.71
CA PHE A 433 45.26 -14.64 15.16
C PHE A 433 46.14 -15.62 15.96
N PRO A 434 46.42 -15.39 17.24
CA PRO A 434 47.20 -16.30 18.07
C PRO A 434 46.40 -17.56 18.42
N TYR A 435 47.10 -18.62 18.84
CA TYR A 435 46.41 -19.76 19.44
C TYR A 435 46.14 -19.48 20.92
N VAL A 436 44.97 -19.87 21.42
CA VAL A 436 44.59 -19.65 22.82
C VAL A 436 44.10 -20.96 23.43
N GLU A 437 44.80 -21.42 24.46
CA GLU A 437 44.44 -22.60 25.22
C GLU A 437 43.13 -22.45 26.02
N GLU A 438 42.53 -23.58 26.37
CA GLU A 438 41.27 -23.61 27.11
C GLU A 438 41.44 -23.00 28.52
N LYS A 439 40.77 -21.86 28.77
CA LYS A 439 40.81 -21.04 30.02
C LYS A 439 42.01 -20.11 30.16
N SER A 440 42.78 -19.91 29.09
CA SER A 440 43.80 -18.87 29.03
C SER A 440 43.18 -17.51 28.72
N ASN A 441 43.87 -16.44 29.11
CA ASN A 441 43.44 -15.08 28.82
C ASN A 441 43.65 -14.79 27.33
N PHE A 442 42.75 -14.00 26.74
CA PHE A 442 42.96 -13.43 25.41
C PHE A 442 43.30 -11.94 25.55
N PRO A 443 44.59 -11.56 25.51
CA PRO A 443 44.95 -10.14 25.48
C PRO A 443 44.52 -9.55 24.13
N LYS A 444 44.16 -8.26 24.09
CA LYS A 444 43.78 -7.57 22.85
C LYS A 444 44.96 -7.19 21.96
N VAL A 445 46.16 -7.23 22.51
CA VAL A 445 47.41 -6.80 21.88
C VAL A 445 48.47 -7.83 22.25
N ASP A 446 49.43 -8.07 21.38
CA ASP A 446 50.57 -8.90 21.67
C ASP A 446 51.38 -8.33 22.85
N PRO A 447 51.57 -9.09 23.95
CA PRO A 447 52.38 -8.65 25.09
C PRO A 447 53.81 -8.27 24.74
N ASP A 448 54.38 -8.91 23.70
CA ASP A 448 55.76 -8.71 23.27
C ASP A 448 55.87 -7.73 22.08
N ASN A 449 54.74 -7.39 21.45
CA ASN A 449 54.63 -6.37 20.42
C ASN A 449 53.36 -5.51 20.57
N PRO A 450 53.41 -4.41 21.35
CA PRO A 450 52.25 -3.55 21.59
C PRO A 450 51.63 -2.89 20.35
N GLU A 451 52.31 -2.89 19.20
CA GLU A 451 51.77 -2.39 17.93
C GLU A 451 50.90 -3.44 17.20
N LEU A 452 51.02 -4.72 17.56
CA LEU A 452 50.25 -5.82 16.99
C LEU A 452 48.96 -6.06 17.77
N GLN A 453 47.83 -5.59 17.23
CA GLN A 453 46.51 -5.80 17.81
C GLN A 453 45.90 -7.13 17.32
N TYR A 454 45.39 -7.97 18.22
CA TYR A 454 44.71 -9.20 17.82
C TYR A 454 43.26 -8.95 17.40
N TRP A 455 42.85 -9.52 16.27
CA TRP A 455 41.50 -9.36 15.71
C TRP A 455 40.56 -10.50 16.13
N GLY A 456 41.14 -11.65 16.47
CA GLY A 456 40.47 -12.85 16.95
C GLY A 456 41.50 -13.87 17.40
N TYR A 457 41.08 -15.10 17.69
CA TYR A 457 42.02 -16.16 18.06
C TYR A 457 41.60 -17.53 17.53
N VAL A 458 42.58 -18.42 17.41
CA VAL A 458 42.37 -19.84 17.12
C VAL A 458 42.32 -20.62 18.42
N ARG A 459 41.39 -21.57 18.55
CA ARG A 459 41.35 -22.49 19.68
C ARG A 459 40.76 -23.85 19.32
N LEU A 460 41.05 -24.85 20.14
CA LEU A 460 40.23 -26.06 20.16
C LEU A 460 38.88 -25.74 20.82
N TYR A 461 37.80 -25.77 20.04
CA TYR A 461 36.45 -25.50 20.50
C TYR A 461 35.74 -26.81 20.86
N LYS A 462 35.20 -26.87 22.08
CA LYS A 462 34.46 -28.01 22.61
C LYS A 462 32.99 -27.60 22.81
N PRO A 463 32.07 -28.02 21.91
CA PRO A 463 30.66 -27.68 22.03
C PRO A 463 30.09 -28.10 23.39
N ARG A 464 29.43 -27.17 24.11
CA ARG A 464 28.71 -27.49 25.35
C ARG A 464 27.33 -28.06 25.03
N LYS A 465 26.86 -29.01 25.85
CA LYS A 465 25.48 -29.49 25.80
C LYS A 465 24.51 -28.34 26.11
N SER A 466 23.64 -27.99 25.17
CA SER A 466 22.47 -27.15 25.43
C SER A 466 21.24 -27.77 24.79
N GLY A 467 20.32 -28.29 25.61
CA GLY A 467 19.01 -28.79 25.15
C GLY A 467 18.92 -30.31 24.92
N LYS A 468 17.67 -30.80 24.80
CA LYS A 468 17.25 -32.22 24.89
C LYS A 468 17.46 -33.07 23.63
N GLU A 469 18.04 -32.56 22.54
CA GLU A 469 18.34 -33.37 21.35
C GLU A 469 19.85 -33.60 21.19
N LYS A 470 20.23 -34.87 21.20
CA LYS A 470 21.61 -35.35 21.26
C LYS A 470 22.16 -35.55 19.85
N VAL A 471 23.02 -34.63 19.41
CA VAL A 471 24.21 -34.99 18.63
C VAL A 471 25.40 -34.26 19.26
N LYS A 472 26.39 -35.03 19.73
CA LYS A 472 27.63 -34.49 20.28
C LYS A 472 28.51 -34.13 19.09
N GLU A 473 28.50 -32.87 18.65
CA GLU A 473 29.50 -32.44 17.67
C GLU A 473 30.91 -32.66 18.26
N PRO A 474 31.83 -33.29 17.50
CA PRO A 474 33.20 -33.50 17.96
C PRO A 474 33.89 -32.15 18.17
N PRO A 475 34.91 -32.08 19.06
CA PRO A 475 35.76 -30.89 19.15
C PRO A 475 36.37 -30.55 17.79
N PHE A 476 36.45 -29.26 17.48
CA PHE A 476 37.01 -28.75 16.22
C PHE A 476 37.88 -27.52 16.48
N TYR A 477 38.84 -27.26 15.60
CA TYR A 477 39.60 -26.00 15.66
C TYR A 477 38.74 -24.86 15.11
N ALA A 478 38.58 -23.83 15.93
CA ALA A 478 37.74 -22.70 15.64
C ALA A 478 38.54 -21.41 15.58
N LEU A 479 38.23 -20.59 14.58
CA LEU A 479 38.59 -19.18 14.56
C LEU A 479 37.45 -18.38 15.19
N VAL A 480 37.76 -17.66 16.26
CA VAL A 480 36.75 -16.99 17.10
C VAL A 480 36.98 -15.50 17.11
N PHE A 481 35.91 -14.75 16.83
CA PHE A 481 35.89 -13.30 16.88
C PHE A 481 34.85 -12.81 17.87
N LYS A 482 35.15 -11.70 18.54
CA LYS A 482 34.10 -10.88 19.13
C LYS A 482 33.38 -10.14 18.00
N LYS A 483 32.05 -10.13 18.00
CA LYS A 483 31.24 -9.61 16.87
C LYS A 483 31.61 -8.15 16.54
N ALA A 484 31.71 -7.30 17.56
CA ALA A 484 32.07 -5.89 17.40
C ALA A 484 33.47 -5.68 16.79
N ASP A 485 34.45 -6.49 17.21
CA ASP A 485 35.82 -6.38 16.71
C ASP A 485 35.90 -6.86 15.25
N PHE A 486 35.18 -7.94 14.92
CA PHE A 486 35.03 -8.40 13.54
C PHE A 486 34.38 -7.35 12.63
N GLU A 487 33.30 -6.71 13.08
CA GLU A 487 32.60 -5.66 12.33
C GLU A 487 33.48 -4.45 12.02
N ILE A 488 34.45 -4.17 12.89
CA ILE A 488 35.44 -3.10 12.68
C ILE A 488 36.50 -3.59 11.68
N CYS A 489 37.14 -4.73 11.94
CA CYS A 489 38.30 -5.18 11.17
C CYS A 489 37.93 -5.58 9.73
N ILE A 490 36.76 -6.18 9.51
CA ILE A 490 36.38 -6.69 8.18
C ILE A 490 36.10 -5.55 7.17
N LYS A 491 35.81 -4.33 7.65
CA LYS A 491 35.52 -3.16 6.80
C LYS A 491 36.68 -2.81 5.88
N ASP A 492 37.91 -2.96 6.38
CA ASP A 492 39.11 -2.63 5.62
C ASP A 492 39.35 -3.59 4.43
N PHE A 493 38.67 -4.74 4.43
CA PHE A 493 38.78 -5.78 3.40
C PHE A 493 37.58 -5.82 2.44
N LEU A 494 36.59 -4.96 2.63
CA LEU A 494 35.42 -4.83 1.75
C LEU A 494 35.67 -3.80 0.63
N GLU A 495 35.31 -4.14 -0.60
CA GLU A 495 35.52 -3.27 -1.78
C GLU A 495 34.55 -2.07 -1.83
N LYS A 496 33.50 -2.08 -1.00
CA LYS A 496 32.47 -1.03 -0.91
C LYS A 496 32.07 -0.83 0.56
N ASN A 497 31.57 0.37 0.89
CA ASN A 497 30.91 0.66 2.17
C ASN A 497 29.57 -0.11 2.26
N ASN A 498 29.67 -1.43 2.45
CA ASN A 498 28.53 -2.29 2.72
C ASN A 498 28.19 -2.22 4.22
N ALA A 499 26.90 -2.33 4.54
CA ALA A 499 26.46 -2.46 5.93
C ALA A 499 26.89 -3.83 6.47
N VAL A 500 28.01 -3.88 7.19
CA VAL A 500 28.60 -5.14 7.70
C VAL A 500 27.63 -5.92 8.59
N ASP A 501 26.79 -5.22 9.35
CA ASP A 501 25.73 -5.83 10.16
C ASP A 501 24.74 -6.64 9.31
N GLU A 502 24.36 -6.13 8.15
CA GLU A 502 23.44 -6.80 7.22
C GLU A 502 24.11 -8.04 6.62
N LEU A 503 25.37 -7.94 6.18
CA LEU A 503 26.13 -9.09 5.65
C LEU A 503 26.26 -10.23 6.67
N ILE A 504 26.46 -9.91 7.95
CA ILE A 504 26.56 -10.91 9.03
C ILE A 504 25.21 -11.58 9.27
N GLU A 505 24.10 -10.83 9.28
CA GLU A 505 22.76 -11.40 9.47
C GLU A 505 22.31 -12.24 8.27
N ASP A 506 22.68 -11.85 7.05
CA ASP A 506 22.46 -12.64 5.84
C ASP A 506 23.24 -13.97 5.89
N MET A 507 24.53 -13.93 6.26
CA MET A 507 25.35 -15.13 6.43
C MET A 507 24.78 -16.08 7.50
N LYS A 508 24.30 -15.56 8.63
CA LYS A 508 23.62 -16.38 9.66
C LYS A 508 22.36 -17.05 9.12
N THR A 509 21.65 -16.36 8.21
CA THR A 509 20.45 -16.88 7.56
C THR A 509 20.78 -18.03 6.60
N CYS A 510 21.91 -17.94 5.88
CA CYS A 510 22.44 -19.03 5.03
C CYS A 510 22.83 -20.30 5.79
N LYS A 511 23.18 -20.18 7.08
CA LYS A 511 23.69 -21.29 7.92
C LYS A 511 24.81 -22.10 7.23
N PRO A 512 25.89 -21.47 6.76
CA PRO A 512 27.00 -22.20 6.15
C PRO A 512 27.59 -23.18 7.16
N LYS A 513 28.07 -24.34 6.68
CA LYS A 513 28.62 -25.41 7.53
C LYS A 513 29.72 -24.87 8.45
N TYR A 514 30.61 -24.05 7.90
CA TYR A 514 31.71 -23.43 8.62
C TYR A 514 31.31 -22.46 9.73
N LEU A 515 30.06 -21.98 9.82
CA LEU A 515 29.63 -21.06 10.88
C LEU A 515 28.90 -21.82 11.98
N PHE A 516 29.49 -21.84 13.18
CA PHE A 516 28.89 -22.49 14.32
C PHE A 516 27.68 -21.70 14.85
N GLN A 517 26.57 -22.40 15.13
CA GLN A 517 25.27 -21.78 15.43
C GLN A 517 25.16 -21.13 16.82
N ASN A 518 26.21 -21.24 17.65
CA ASN A 518 26.27 -20.54 18.94
C ASN A 518 27.05 -19.24 18.79
N PHE A 519 26.34 -18.12 18.93
CA PHE A 519 26.89 -16.77 18.76
C PHE A 519 27.35 -16.12 20.08
N LYS A 520 27.61 -16.92 21.12
CA LYS A 520 28.13 -16.42 22.40
C LYS A 520 29.42 -17.14 22.76
N ALA A 521 30.48 -16.37 23.01
CA ALA A 521 31.77 -16.88 23.48
C ALA A 521 32.27 -16.08 24.69
N ARG A 522 33.21 -16.67 25.44
CA ARG A 522 33.92 -15.97 26.52
C ARG A 522 35.23 -15.42 25.99
N PHE A 523 35.49 -14.16 26.26
CA PHE A 523 36.75 -13.47 25.97
C PHE A 523 37.37 -13.01 27.30
N PRO A 524 37.96 -13.92 28.10
CA PRO A 524 38.48 -13.56 29.41
C PRO A 524 39.73 -12.68 29.25
N GLU A 525 39.59 -11.40 29.57
CA GLU A 525 40.72 -10.45 29.65
C GLU A 525 41.54 -10.70 30.95
N THR A 526 40.93 -11.33 31.96
CA THR A 526 41.57 -11.73 33.23
C THR A 526 41.16 -13.15 33.65
N LYS A 527 42.04 -13.82 34.43
CA LYS A 527 41.77 -15.19 34.91
C LYS A 527 40.54 -15.20 35.83
N GLY A 528 39.47 -15.85 35.37
CA GLY A 528 38.24 -16.04 36.15
C GLY A 528 37.02 -15.31 35.61
N ASP A 529 37.16 -14.51 34.55
CA ASP A 529 36.02 -13.82 33.93
C ASP A 529 35.00 -14.83 33.36
N LYS A 530 33.73 -14.62 33.72
CA LYS A 530 32.60 -15.48 33.32
C LYS A 530 31.71 -14.82 32.28
N LYS A 531 31.96 -13.56 31.90
CA LYS A 531 31.15 -12.81 30.94
C LYS A 531 31.21 -13.45 29.55
N THR A 532 30.06 -13.52 28.90
CA THR A 532 29.91 -14.00 27.52
C THR A 532 29.47 -12.83 26.64
N ASP A 533 30.21 -12.58 25.56
CA ASP A 533 29.91 -11.57 24.56
C ASP A 533 29.42 -12.21 23.25
N ASP A 534 28.82 -11.40 22.37
CA ASP A 534 28.48 -11.82 21.01
C ASP A 534 29.73 -12.17 20.22
N ALA A 535 29.69 -13.32 19.55
CA ALA A 535 30.83 -13.91 18.88
C ALA A 535 30.45 -14.54 17.54
N LEU A 536 31.42 -14.57 16.63
CA LEU A 536 31.39 -15.38 15.43
C LEU A 536 32.42 -16.49 15.59
N ILE A 537 31.98 -17.75 15.38
CA ILE A 537 32.79 -18.94 15.61
C ILE A 537 32.83 -19.73 14.31
N PHE A 538 33.98 -19.70 13.64
CA PHE A 538 34.19 -20.37 12.36
C PHE A 538 34.94 -21.69 12.54
N LYS A 539 34.45 -22.78 11.94
CA LYS A 539 35.10 -24.10 11.88
C LYS A 539 36.14 -24.08 10.77
N ILE A 540 37.43 -24.06 11.14
CA ILE A 540 38.52 -23.84 10.18
C ILE A 540 38.52 -24.90 9.06
N ASP A 541 38.32 -26.17 9.42
CA ASP A 541 38.31 -27.29 8.46
C ASP A 541 37.22 -27.14 7.39
N GLU A 542 36.08 -26.54 7.74
CA GLU A 542 34.91 -26.40 6.86
C GLU A 542 34.93 -25.09 6.04
N MET A 543 35.93 -24.21 6.22
CA MET A 543 36.12 -22.97 5.45
C MET A 543 36.72 -23.25 4.07
N GLU A 544 36.03 -24.02 3.24
CA GLU A 544 36.53 -24.47 1.92
C GLU A 544 36.84 -23.33 0.94
N PHE A 545 36.29 -22.14 1.16
CA PHE A 545 36.60 -20.93 0.39
C PHE A 545 38.00 -20.36 0.67
N LEU A 546 38.66 -20.79 1.76
CA LEU A 546 40.04 -20.43 2.05
C LEU A 546 41.03 -21.37 1.35
N PRO A 547 42.17 -20.84 0.86
CA PRO A 547 43.26 -21.67 0.36
C PRO A 547 43.70 -22.71 1.42
N MET A 548 43.96 -23.94 0.97
CA MET A 548 44.35 -25.06 1.86
C MET A 548 45.60 -24.72 2.70
N GLN A 549 46.55 -23.97 2.13
CA GLN A 549 47.77 -23.52 2.81
C GLN A 549 47.48 -22.62 4.01
N ILE A 550 46.51 -21.70 3.88
CA ILE A 550 46.08 -20.80 4.95
C ILE A 550 45.36 -21.58 6.06
N ARG A 551 44.46 -22.50 5.68
CA ARG A 551 43.79 -23.37 6.65
C ARG A 551 44.79 -24.19 7.44
N GLN A 552 45.79 -24.78 6.77
CA GLN A 552 46.83 -25.55 7.43
C GLN A 552 47.67 -24.69 8.38
N LYS A 553 48.08 -23.47 7.96
CA LYS A 553 48.80 -22.53 8.83
C LYS A 553 47.99 -22.13 10.07
N LEU A 554 46.68 -21.92 9.93
CA LEU A 554 45.80 -21.64 11.08
C LEU A 554 45.68 -22.84 12.01
N LEU A 555 45.58 -24.05 11.45
CA LEU A 555 45.58 -25.28 12.23
C LEU A 555 46.92 -25.44 12.96
N ASP A 556 48.06 -25.31 12.29
CA ASP A 556 49.42 -25.50 12.82
C ASP A 556 49.83 -24.49 13.90
N LYS A 557 49.06 -23.42 14.14
CA LYS A 557 49.32 -22.51 15.27
C LYS A 557 49.30 -23.23 16.63
N HIS A 558 48.54 -24.32 16.75
CA HIS A 558 48.54 -25.14 17.98
C HIS A 558 49.84 -25.94 18.21
N THR A 559 50.66 -26.16 17.17
CA THR A 559 51.93 -26.90 17.24
C THR A 559 53.12 -25.97 17.45
N VAL A 560 53.07 -24.74 16.96
CA VAL A 560 54.15 -23.74 17.12
C VAL A 560 54.26 -23.23 18.57
N GLU A 561 53.15 -23.01 19.28
CA GLU A 561 53.17 -22.51 20.67
C GLU A 561 53.56 -23.57 21.73
N LYS A 562 53.80 -24.82 21.34
CA LYS A 562 54.27 -25.90 22.24
C LYS A 562 55.79 -26.06 22.33
N SER A 563 56.59 -25.25 21.61
CA SER A 563 58.05 -25.26 21.74
C SER A 563 58.59 -23.95 22.32
N PRO A 564 59.00 -23.95 23.61
CA PRO A 564 60.08 -23.11 24.08
C PRO A 564 61.34 -23.97 24.36
N ALA A 565 62.38 -23.67 23.59
CA ALA A 565 63.82 -23.80 23.84
C ALA A 565 64.34 -24.81 24.89
N LYS A 566 65.09 -25.82 24.41
CA LYS A 566 66.30 -26.32 25.08
C LYS A 566 67.43 -26.40 24.04
N GLU A 567 68.08 -25.28 23.79
CA GLU A 567 69.47 -25.26 23.33
C GLU A 567 70.30 -24.63 24.44
N SER A 568 70.88 -25.48 25.28
CA SER A 568 71.97 -25.10 26.16
C SER A 568 73.28 -25.27 25.40
N VAL A 569 73.89 -24.16 25.02
CA VAL A 569 75.32 -24.10 24.68
C VAL A 569 76.10 -23.99 25.99
N ALA A 570 77.00 -24.94 26.22
CA ALA A 570 78.38 -24.71 26.67
C ALA A 570 79.14 -26.04 26.78
N GLU A 571 80.07 -26.28 25.85
CA GLU A 571 81.38 -26.88 26.18
C GLU A 571 82.33 -25.73 26.61
N PRO A 572 83.48 -25.97 27.25
CA PRO A 572 84.05 -27.24 27.74
C PRO A 572 84.08 -27.39 29.27
#